data_AF-A0A6G3RZ38-F1
#
_entry.id   AF-A0A6G3RZ38-F1
#
_cell.length_a   1.000
_cell.length_b   1.000
_cell.length_c   1.000
_cell.angle_alpha   90.00
_cell.angle_beta   90.00
_cell.angle_gamma   90.00
#
_symmetry.space_group_name_H-M   'P 1'
#
loop_
_entity.id
_entity.type
_entity.pdbx_description
1 polymer ?
#
loop_
_entity_poly.entity_id
_entity_poly.type
_entity_poly.pdbx_seq_one_letter_code
_entity_poly.pdbx_strand_id
1 'polypeptide(L)'
;ERAVVVAGSADEALTGLRALAAGESASGVVRGAGTPGKVAWVFPGQGSQWAGMGRELLDTSPVFAERIAACATALERWVDWSLIDVLRGDAPPELLDRVDVLQPASFAVMVGLAAVWASVGVEPDAVVGHSQGEIAAACVSGALSLDDAARVVALRSQLIASELAGRGGMASVALSEEEAAARLERWADRVEVAAVNGPSSVVIAGDAQALDEALDTLEDQGVRVRRIAVDYASHSRHVERIRDALADALTGITAQAPTIPFYSTVTSGWIEDAGVTDGGYWYRNLRGQVTFGPAVADLIAQGHGVFVEISAHPVLVQPVTEIVYETEGAADVLVTGSLRRQEGGLRRLFASIAELFVRGVPVDWSALLPAGAPATRVDLPTYAFDQQHFWLRMDGSATDSTSLGLAATDHPLLGAVVPLPQSDGLVFTSRLSLQTHPWLAGHAIGGVVIVPGTAYVDLAVRAGDEFGHGVLEELVIEAPLALPERGGVRVQVAVSGPDATGRRTVDVYSLREDTAGEGGTGPWTRHATGLLSADPRPPQATADFTTWPPQGAQPVDVENFYGDLTERGYAYGPAFQGMRAVWRRGEEVFAEVA
;
A
#
# COMPACT_ATOMS: atom_id res chain seq x y z
N GLU A 1 0.97 -1.60 -2.06
CA GLU A 1 1.37 -0.27 -2.54
C GLU A 1 1.90 -0.37 -3.97
N ARG A 2 1.83 0.72 -4.73
CA ARG A 2 2.31 0.83 -6.12
C ARG A 2 3.02 2.17 -6.29
N ALA A 3 4.00 2.20 -7.20
CA ALA A 3 4.69 3.43 -7.59
C ALA A 3 4.98 3.43 -9.09
N VAL A 4 5.01 4.61 -9.69
CA VAL A 4 5.37 4.83 -11.10
C VAL A 4 6.35 6.00 -11.18
N VAL A 5 7.38 5.86 -12.01
CA VAL A 5 8.32 6.93 -12.34
C VAL A 5 8.18 7.28 -13.81
N VAL A 6 7.67 8.49 -14.10
CA VAL A 6 7.55 9.05 -15.45
C VAL A 6 8.80 9.87 -15.75
N ALA A 7 9.64 9.37 -16.65
CA ALA A 7 10.94 9.96 -16.97
C ALA A 7 11.18 10.02 -18.48
N GLY A 8 11.75 11.13 -18.95
CA GLY A 8 12.16 11.32 -20.35
C GLY A 8 13.61 10.92 -20.63
N SER A 9 14.37 10.55 -19.60
CA SER A 9 15.79 10.18 -19.69
C SER A 9 16.19 9.22 -18.58
N ALA A 10 17.36 8.56 -18.74
CA ALA A 10 17.92 7.70 -17.71
C ALA A 10 18.25 8.46 -16.41
N ASP A 11 18.73 9.71 -16.52
CA ASP A 11 19.06 10.54 -15.35
C ASP A 11 17.80 10.94 -14.57
N GLU A 12 16.72 11.28 -15.27
CA GLU A 12 15.42 11.53 -14.64
C GLU A 12 14.89 10.26 -13.94
N ALA A 13 15.01 9.10 -14.60
CA ALA A 13 14.57 7.82 -14.03
C ALA A 13 15.35 7.47 -12.76
N LEU A 14 16.69 7.58 -12.78
CA LEU A 14 17.53 7.36 -11.62
C LEU A 14 17.22 8.33 -10.47
N THR A 15 16.98 9.60 -10.79
CA THR A 15 16.59 10.62 -9.81
C THR A 15 15.26 10.26 -9.14
N GLY A 16 14.25 9.90 -9.94
CA GLY A 16 12.94 9.49 -9.41
C GLY A 16 13.01 8.21 -8.58
N LEU A 17 13.78 7.21 -9.01
CA LEU A 17 13.97 5.96 -8.26
C LEU A 17 14.71 6.16 -6.94
N ARG A 18 15.71 7.06 -6.89
CA ARG A 18 16.40 7.41 -5.63
C ARG A 18 15.46 8.11 -4.66
N ALA A 19 14.67 9.08 -5.13
CA ALA A 19 13.67 9.75 -4.31
C ALA A 19 12.63 8.75 -3.76
N LEU A 20 12.16 7.82 -4.61
CA LEU A 20 11.26 6.74 -4.21
C LEU A 20 11.88 5.87 -3.10
N ALA A 21 13.14 5.46 -3.25
CA ALA A 21 13.87 4.66 -2.25
C ALA A 21 14.09 5.40 -0.92
N ALA A 22 14.26 6.73 -0.98
CA ALA A 22 14.38 7.59 0.21
C ALA A 22 13.04 7.93 0.86
N GLY A 23 11.91 7.55 0.26
CA GLY A 23 10.58 7.96 0.72
C GLY A 23 10.23 9.41 0.36
N GLU A 24 11.06 10.10 -0.42
CA GLU A 24 10.91 11.52 -0.76
C GLU A 24 9.98 11.76 -1.96
N SER A 25 9.34 12.93 -1.97
CA SER A 25 8.54 13.38 -3.11
C SER A 25 9.43 13.96 -4.21
N ALA A 26 9.21 13.56 -5.45
CA ALA A 26 9.95 14.08 -6.60
C ALA A 26 9.02 14.23 -7.82
N SER A 27 9.37 15.16 -8.71
CA SER A 27 8.67 15.32 -9.99
C SER A 27 8.71 14.02 -10.79
N GLY A 28 7.57 13.63 -11.36
CA GLY A 28 7.43 12.38 -12.12
C GLY A 28 7.32 11.12 -11.26
N VAL A 29 7.39 11.19 -9.93
CA VAL A 29 7.19 10.04 -9.04
C VAL A 29 5.77 10.07 -8.48
N VAL A 30 4.99 9.06 -8.82
CA VAL A 30 3.61 8.88 -8.35
C VAL A 30 3.56 7.63 -7.48
N ARG A 31 2.97 7.73 -6.29
CA ARG A 31 2.87 6.66 -5.30
C ARG A 31 1.45 6.57 -4.77
N GLY A 32 1.03 5.37 -4.41
CA GLY A 32 -0.27 5.16 -3.82
C GLY A 32 -0.54 3.71 -3.47
N ALA A 33 -1.62 3.52 -2.74
CA ALA A 33 -2.24 2.23 -2.52
C ALA A 33 -3.75 2.46 -2.63
N GLY A 34 -4.51 1.44 -3.01
CA GLY A 34 -5.95 1.55 -3.09
C GLY A 34 -6.57 0.37 -3.83
N THR A 35 -7.87 0.23 -3.60
CA THR A 35 -8.77 -0.60 -4.39
C THR A 35 -9.74 0.37 -5.07
N PRO A 36 -9.74 0.48 -6.41
CA PRO A 36 -10.57 1.46 -7.09
C PRO A 36 -12.05 1.04 -7.01
N GLY A 37 -12.94 2.04 -7.00
CA GLY A 37 -14.35 1.84 -7.35
C GLY A 37 -14.55 1.81 -8.86
N LYS A 38 -15.80 1.94 -9.31
CA LYS A 38 -16.12 2.06 -10.75
C LYS A 38 -15.53 3.35 -11.34
N VAL A 39 -15.17 3.30 -12.62
CA VAL A 39 -14.56 4.39 -13.39
C VAL A 39 -15.64 5.18 -14.13
N ALA A 40 -15.76 6.47 -13.85
CA ALA A 40 -16.57 7.40 -14.60
C ALA A 40 -15.69 8.32 -15.45
N TRP A 41 -15.98 8.41 -16.74
CA TRP A 41 -15.39 9.42 -17.61
C TRP A 41 -16.25 10.68 -17.64
N VAL A 42 -15.60 11.81 -17.39
CA VAL A 42 -16.23 13.12 -17.28
C VAL A 42 -15.82 13.97 -18.47
N PHE A 43 -16.79 14.45 -19.24
CA PHE A 43 -16.56 15.28 -20.43
C PHE A 43 -16.93 16.73 -20.13
N PRO A 44 -15.98 17.67 -20.05
CA PRO A 44 -16.30 19.04 -19.72
C PRO A 44 -16.97 19.81 -20.86
N GLY A 45 -17.63 20.90 -20.48
CA GLY A 45 -18.15 21.88 -21.41
C GLY A 45 -17.07 22.86 -21.91
N GLN A 46 -17.46 24.12 -22.06
CA GLN A 46 -16.55 25.19 -22.50
C GLN A 46 -15.53 25.54 -21.41
N GLY A 47 -14.28 25.80 -21.78
CA GLY A 47 -13.23 26.37 -20.92
C GLY A 47 -11.94 25.55 -20.84
N SER A 48 -11.96 24.29 -21.28
CA SER A 48 -10.78 23.41 -21.31
C SER A 48 -9.86 23.69 -22.50
N GLN A 49 -10.35 24.34 -23.56
CA GLN A 49 -9.63 24.60 -24.80
C GLN A 49 -8.48 25.62 -24.65
N TRP A 50 -7.44 25.45 -25.46
CA TRP A 50 -6.31 26.37 -25.59
C TRP A 50 -5.57 26.14 -26.92
N ALA A 51 -4.89 27.17 -27.44
CA ALA A 51 -4.17 27.09 -28.70
C ALA A 51 -3.03 26.06 -28.65
N GLY A 52 -3.05 25.09 -29.58
CA GLY A 52 -2.10 23.97 -29.59
C GLY A 52 -2.51 22.76 -28.74
N MET A 53 -3.75 22.73 -28.24
CA MET A 53 -4.28 21.55 -27.54
C MET A 53 -4.19 20.31 -28.44
N GLY A 54 -3.57 19.24 -27.93
CA GLY A 54 -3.41 17.98 -28.66
C GLY A 54 -2.32 17.99 -29.75
N ARG A 55 -1.63 19.12 -30.00
CA ARG A 55 -0.57 19.21 -31.02
C ARG A 55 0.53 18.17 -30.81
N GLU A 56 1.04 18.04 -29.60
CA GLU A 56 2.11 17.07 -29.30
C GLU A 56 1.60 15.63 -29.41
N LEU A 57 0.35 15.36 -28.99
CA LEU A 57 -0.25 14.03 -29.13
C LEU A 57 -0.50 13.62 -30.59
N LEU A 58 -0.77 14.56 -31.50
CA LEU A 58 -0.86 14.26 -32.94
C LEU A 58 0.43 13.63 -33.48
N ASP A 59 1.58 14.03 -32.94
CA ASP A 59 2.88 13.56 -33.39
C ASP A 59 3.41 12.38 -32.57
N THR A 60 2.93 12.21 -31.32
CA THR A 60 3.48 11.23 -30.37
C THR A 60 2.55 10.06 -30.05
N SER A 61 1.25 10.16 -30.29
CA SER A 61 0.28 9.09 -30.06
C SER A 61 -0.45 8.69 -31.35
N PRO A 62 -0.12 7.53 -31.95
CA PRO A 62 -0.80 7.04 -33.16
C PRO A 62 -2.31 6.88 -32.97
N VAL A 63 -2.75 6.42 -31.79
CA VAL A 63 -4.18 6.25 -31.45
C VAL A 63 -4.89 7.60 -31.45
N PHE A 64 -4.27 8.62 -30.86
CA PHE A 64 -4.84 9.97 -30.87
C PHE A 64 -4.92 10.52 -32.30
N ALA A 65 -3.85 10.40 -33.07
CA ALA A 65 -3.78 10.89 -34.44
C ALA A 65 -4.83 10.23 -35.35
N GLU A 66 -4.98 8.91 -35.28
CA GLU A 66 -6.00 8.16 -36.03
C GLU A 66 -7.41 8.61 -35.65
N ARG A 67 -7.69 8.76 -34.35
CA ARG A 67 -9.02 9.18 -33.90
C ARG A 67 -9.33 10.62 -34.30
N ILE A 68 -8.35 11.52 -34.24
CA ILE A 68 -8.51 12.90 -34.71
C ILE A 68 -8.74 12.94 -36.24
N ALA A 69 -8.06 12.10 -37.02
CA ALA A 69 -8.29 12.02 -38.47
C ALA A 69 -9.72 11.55 -38.80
N ALA A 70 -10.27 10.61 -38.02
CA ALA A 70 -11.67 10.21 -38.14
C ALA A 70 -12.63 11.37 -37.80
N CYS A 71 -12.35 12.11 -36.72
CA CYS A 71 -13.12 13.31 -36.38
C CYS A 71 -13.05 14.39 -37.47
N ALA A 72 -11.87 14.62 -38.05
CA ALA A 72 -11.68 15.58 -39.14
C ALA A 72 -12.53 15.19 -40.36
N THR A 73 -12.52 13.91 -40.74
CA THR A 73 -13.33 13.38 -41.85
C THR A 73 -14.83 13.56 -41.59
N ALA A 74 -15.29 13.28 -40.38
CA ALA A 74 -16.69 13.43 -40.00
C ALA A 74 -17.15 14.90 -39.99
N LEU A 75 -16.26 15.83 -39.61
CA LEU A 75 -16.52 17.27 -39.55
C LEU A 75 -16.44 17.95 -40.92
N GLU A 76 -15.65 17.44 -41.87
CA GLU A 76 -15.29 18.11 -43.14
C GLU A 76 -16.49 18.68 -43.91
N ARG A 77 -17.63 17.97 -43.93
CA ARG A 77 -18.83 18.43 -44.64
C ARG A 77 -19.61 19.54 -43.94
N TRP A 78 -19.32 19.79 -42.67
CA TRP A 78 -20.05 20.72 -41.82
C TRP A 78 -19.28 22.01 -41.55
N VAL A 79 -17.96 22.01 -41.73
CA VAL A 79 -17.09 23.15 -41.39
C VAL A 79 -16.33 23.68 -42.61
N ASP A 80 -15.91 24.94 -42.55
CA ASP A 80 -15.11 25.63 -43.58
C ASP A 80 -13.62 25.75 -43.22
N TRP A 81 -13.17 25.03 -42.19
CA TRP A 81 -11.82 25.07 -41.64
C TRP A 81 -11.24 23.66 -41.41
N SER A 82 -9.91 23.57 -41.31
CA SER A 82 -9.20 22.31 -41.07
C SER A 82 -9.01 22.03 -39.58
N LEU A 83 -9.56 20.92 -39.08
CA LEU A 83 -9.35 20.48 -37.69
C LEU A 83 -7.87 20.30 -37.35
N ILE A 84 -7.11 19.73 -38.28
CA ILE A 84 -5.68 19.48 -38.06
C ILE A 84 -4.93 20.80 -37.90
N ASP A 85 -5.22 21.80 -38.75
CA ASP A 85 -4.55 23.10 -38.70
C ASP A 85 -4.89 23.85 -37.41
N VAL A 86 -6.15 23.77 -36.96
CA VAL A 86 -6.59 24.35 -35.68
C VAL A 86 -5.84 23.73 -34.50
N LEU A 87 -5.74 22.39 -34.44
CA LEU A 87 -5.05 21.71 -33.34
C LEU A 87 -3.53 21.92 -33.39
N ARG A 88 -2.93 22.04 -34.58
CA ARG A 88 -1.51 22.40 -34.73
C ARG A 88 -1.23 23.87 -34.37
N GLY A 89 -2.26 24.72 -34.37
CA GLY A 89 -2.12 26.17 -34.18
C GLY A 89 -1.64 26.88 -35.44
N ASP A 90 -1.80 26.24 -36.61
CA ASP A 90 -1.45 26.78 -37.92
C ASP A 90 -2.62 27.52 -38.58
N ALA A 91 -3.83 27.41 -38.00
CA ALA A 91 -5.00 28.17 -38.42
C ALA A 91 -4.85 29.67 -38.12
N PRO A 92 -5.48 30.56 -38.92
CA PRO A 92 -5.50 31.99 -38.65
C PRO A 92 -5.99 32.33 -37.23
N PRO A 93 -5.35 33.28 -36.51
CA PRO A 93 -5.69 33.61 -35.12
C PRO A 93 -7.17 33.94 -34.90
N GLU A 94 -7.81 34.61 -35.86
CA GLU A 94 -9.22 34.98 -35.83
C GLU A 94 -10.18 33.77 -35.80
N LEU A 95 -9.75 32.60 -36.25
CA LEU A 95 -10.53 31.37 -36.14
C LEU A 95 -10.45 30.75 -34.76
N LEU A 96 -9.36 30.98 -34.02
CA LEU A 96 -9.11 30.30 -32.75
C LEU A 96 -10.02 30.77 -31.61
N ASP A 97 -10.66 31.94 -31.75
CA ASP A 97 -11.61 32.48 -30.78
C ASP A 97 -13.08 32.19 -31.14
N ARG A 98 -13.34 31.64 -32.34
CA ARG A 98 -14.70 31.35 -32.81
C ARG A 98 -15.29 30.15 -32.09
N VAL A 99 -16.49 30.30 -31.52
CA VAL A 99 -17.19 29.19 -30.84
C VAL A 99 -17.48 28.02 -31.77
N ASP A 100 -17.77 28.28 -33.05
CA ASP A 100 -18.00 27.26 -34.08
C ASP A 100 -16.72 26.58 -34.59
N VAL A 101 -15.56 26.99 -34.07
CA VAL A 101 -14.28 26.30 -34.21
C VAL A 101 -13.91 25.58 -32.91
N LEU A 102 -14.06 26.28 -31.78
CA LEU A 102 -13.64 25.78 -30.48
C LEU A 102 -14.47 24.60 -29.97
N GLN A 103 -15.80 24.60 -30.15
CA GLN A 103 -16.63 23.48 -29.70
C GLN A 103 -16.31 22.18 -30.47
N PRO A 104 -16.28 22.18 -31.83
CA PRO A 104 -15.95 20.95 -32.56
C PRO A 104 -14.49 20.49 -32.34
N ALA A 105 -13.54 21.43 -32.20
CA ALA A 105 -12.15 21.08 -31.88
C ALA A 105 -12.02 20.45 -30.48
N SER A 106 -12.74 20.99 -29.48
CA SER A 106 -12.77 20.43 -28.12
C SER A 106 -13.40 19.05 -28.12
N PHE A 107 -14.52 18.86 -28.83
CA PHE A 107 -15.15 17.56 -29.04
C PHE A 107 -14.16 16.53 -29.61
N ALA A 108 -13.44 16.88 -30.68
CA ALA A 108 -12.48 15.98 -31.28
C ALA A 108 -11.34 15.60 -30.31
N VAL A 109 -10.82 16.56 -29.54
CA VAL A 109 -9.79 16.28 -28.52
C VAL A 109 -10.32 15.35 -27.43
N MET A 110 -11.53 15.58 -26.92
CA MET A 110 -12.15 14.69 -25.92
C MET A 110 -12.32 13.27 -26.46
N VAL A 111 -12.84 13.13 -27.68
CA VAL A 111 -13.02 11.84 -28.35
C VAL A 111 -11.67 11.15 -28.64
N GLY A 112 -10.64 11.91 -29.02
CA GLY A 112 -9.27 11.42 -29.19
C GLY A 112 -8.64 10.93 -27.88
N LEU A 113 -8.78 11.70 -26.80
CA LEU A 113 -8.29 11.32 -25.48
C LEU A 113 -8.99 10.07 -24.94
N ALA A 114 -10.31 9.96 -25.12
CA ALA A 114 -11.07 8.76 -24.77
C ALA A 114 -10.49 7.51 -25.47
N ALA A 115 -10.14 7.62 -26.75
CA ALA A 115 -9.51 6.52 -27.47
C ALA A 115 -8.13 6.16 -26.90
N VAL A 116 -7.32 7.13 -26.48
CA VAL A 116 -6.02 6.86 -25.86
C VAL A 116 -6.18 6.18 -24.49
N TRP A 117 -7.12 6.63 -23.65
CA TRP A 117 -7.41 5.96 -22.37
C TRP A 117 -7.87 4.51 -22.57
N ALA A 118 -8.80 4.28 -23.50
CA ALA A 118 -9.23 2.92 -23.85
C ALA A 118 -8.05 2.06 -24.35
N SER A 119 -7.13 2.63 -25.14
CA SER A 119 -5.98 1.89 -25.67
C SER A 119 -5.03 1.36 -24.60
N VAL A 120 -5.01 1.97 -23.41
CA VAL A 120 -4.22 1.49 -22.26
C VAL A 120 -5.05 0.64 -21.29
N GLY A 121 -6.20 0.12 -21.74
CA GLY A 121 -7.07 -0.75 -20.96
C GLY A 121 -7.83 -0.06 -19.83
N VAL A 122 -7.84 1.28 -19.79
CA VAL A 122 -8.70 2.04 -18.88
C VAL A 122 -10.01 2.31 -19.61
N GLU A 123 -11.05 1.57 -19.26
CA GLU A 123 -12.39 1.73 -19.83
C GLU A 123 -13.36 2.29 -18.77
N PRO A 124 -14.36 3.09 -19.16
CA PRO A 124 -15.35 3.61 -18.23
C PRO A 124 -16.46 2.59 -17.93
N ASP A 125 -16.88 2.53 -16.67
CA ASP A 125 -18.16 1.93 -16.28
C ASP A 125 -19.34 2.88 -16.56
N ALA A 126 -19.07 4.19 -16.64
CA ALA A 126 -20.06 5.20 -17.00
C ALA A 126 -19.43 6.44 -17.65
N VAL A 127 -20.22 7.15 -18.46
CA VAL A 127 -19.87 8.48 -18.96
C VAL A 127 -20.86 9.52 -18.46
N VAL A 128 -20.37 10.73 -18.19
CA VAL A 128 -21.17 11.91 -17.86
C VAL A 128 -20.57 13.12 -18.56
N GLY A 129 -21.41 13.99 -19.12
CA GLY A 129 -20.97 15.20 -19.79
C GLY A 129 -21.51 16.46 -19.13
N HIS A 130 -20.78 17.56 -19.26
CA HIS A 130 -21.24 18.88 -18.83
C HIS A 130 -21.53 19.73 -20.07
N SER A 131 -22.79 20.18 -20.24
CA SER A 131 -23.18 20.99 -21.40
C SER A 131 -22.80 20.31 -22.73
N GLN A 132 -22.04 20.98 -23.59
CA GLN A 132 -21.51 20.43 -24.85
C GLN A 132 -20.65 19.18 -24.69
N GLY A 133 -20.06 18.96 -23.51
CA GLY A 133 -19.31 17.74 -23.20
C GLY A 133 -20.17 16.48 -23.32
N GLU A 134 -21.50 16.59 -23.16
CA GLU A 134 -22.41 15.46 -23.41
C GLU A 134 -22.39 14.98 -24.86
N ILE A 135 -22.04 15.81 -25.85
CA ILE A 135 -21.91 15.35 -27.24
C ILE A 135 -20.74 14.37 -27.36
N ALA A 136 -19.63 14.65 -26.68
CA ALA A 136 -18.49 13.73 -26.61
C ALA A 136 -18.85 12.47 -25.79
N ALA A 137 -19.54 12.61 -24.66
CA ALA A 137 -20.03 11.49 -23.87
C ALA A 137 -20.95 10.57 -24.70
N ALA A 138 -21.91 11.13 -25.44
CA ALA A 138 -22.82 10.39 -26.31
C ALA A 138 -22.09 9.70 -27.48
N CYS A 139 -21.06 10.33 -28.05
CA CYS A 139 -20.24 9.69 -29.07
C CYS A 139 -19.43 8.51 -28.51
N VAL A 140 -18.80 8.71 -27.34
CA VAL A 140 -17.96 7.69 -26.69
C VAL A 140 -18.80 6.53 -26.17
N SER A 141 -20.00 6.79 -25.64
CA SER A 141 -20.91 5.73 -25.19
C SER A 141 -21.58 4.96 -26.31
N GLY A 142 -21.48 5.43 -27.55
CA GLY A 142 -22.20 4.87 -28.70
C GLY A 142 -23.65 5.33 -28.83
N ALA A 143 -24.15 6.21 -27.94
CA ALA A 143 -25.48 6.80 -28.08
C ALA A 143 -25.63 7.67 -29.35
N LEU A 144 -24.51 8.19 -29.88
CA LEU A 144 -24.42 8.77 -31.21
C LEU A 144 -23.25 8.16 -31.98
N SER A 145 -23.45 7.98 -33.29
CA SER A 145 -22.33 7.71 -34.20
C SER A 145 -21.37 8.90 -34.25
N LEU A 146 -20.13 8.68 -34.69
CA LEU A 146 -19.16 9.77 -34.86
C LEU A 146 -19.67 10.84 -35.85
N ASP A 147 -20.31 10.42 -36.94
CA ASP A 147 -20.87 11.32 -37.95
C ASP A 147 -22.03 12.17 -37.40
N ASP A 148 -22.95 11.56 -36.63
CA ASP A 148 -24.06 12.28 -36.01
C ASP A 148 -23.56 13.22 -34.90
N ALA A 149 -22.60 12.79 -34.08
CA ALA A 149 -22.02 13.64 -33.06
C ALA A 149 -21.25 14.83 -33.67
N ALA A 150 -20.49 14.61 -34.74
CA ALA A 150 -19.83 15.66 -35.52
C ALA A 150 -20.84 16.66 -36.11
N ARG A 151 -21.95 16.16 -36.67
CA ARG A 151 -23.06 16.98 -37.14
C ARG A 151 -23.67 17.82 -36.01
N VAL A 152 -23.94 17.21 -34.86
CA VAL A 152 -24.54 17.88 -33.70
C VAL A 152 -23.63 19.02 -33.22
N VAL A 153 -22.34 18.75 -32.99
CA VAL A 153 -21.43 19.77 -32.47
C VAL A 153 -21.17 20.90 -33.48
N ALA A 154 -21.05 20.58 -34.77
CA ALA A 154 -20.82 21.59 -35.81
C ALA A 154 -22.05 22.50 -35.98
N LEU A 155 -23.23 21.94 -36.23
CA LEU A 155 -24.43 22.74 -36.50
C LEU A 155 -24.90 23.51 -35.26
N ARG A 156 -24.79 22.92 -34.06
CA ARG A 156 -25.08 23.61 -32.80
C ARG A 156 -24.19 24.82 -32.63
N SER A 157 -22.88 24.66 -32.79
CA SER A 157 -21.93 25.74 -32.54
C SER A 157 -22.02 26.85 -33.59
N GLN A 158 -22.33 26.52 -34.85
CA GLN A 158 -22.64 27.51 -35.89
C GLN A 158 -23.86 28.36 -35.58
N LEU A 159 -24.96 27.74 -35.12
CA LEU A 159 -26.16 28.48 -34.72
C LEU A 159 -25.91 29.37 -33.51
N ILE A 160 -25.08 28.92 -32.56
CA ILE A 160 -24.64 29.76 -31.44
C ILE A 160 -23.86 30.97 -31.99
N ALA A 161 -22.89 30.74 -32.87
CA ALA A 161 -22.05 31.79 -33.44
C ALA A 161 -22.86 32.83 -34.23
N SER A 162 -23.85 32.41 -35.03
CA SER A 162 -24.60 33.31 -35.90
C SER A 162 -25.74 34.04 -35.19
N GLU A 163 -26.43 33.37 -34.26
CA GLU A 163 -27.68 33.90 -33.69
C GLU A 163 -27.58 34.37 -32.24
N LEU A 164 -26.63 33.85 -31.45
CA LEU A 164 -26.53 34.09 -30.00
C LEU A 164 -25.30 34.89 -29.58
N ALA A 165 -24.20 34.78 -30.32
CA ALA A 165 -22.96 35.51 -30.02
C ALA A 165 -23.20 37.03 -29.93
N GLY A 166 -22.48 37.69 -29.02
CA GLY A 166 -22.58 39.11 -28.69
C GLY A 166 -23.85 39.55 -27.97
N ARG A 167 -24.75 38.63 -27.57
CA ARG A 167 -26.05 38.99 -26.96
C ARG A 167 -26.16 38.72 -25.46
N GLY A 168 -25.19 38.03 -24.87
CA GLY A 168 -25.22 37.65 -23.46
C GLY A 168 -23.85 37.30 -22.91
N GLY A 169 -23.84 36.63 -21.77
CA GLY A 169 -22.61 36.13 -21.17
C GLY A 169 -22.89 35.09 -20.09
N MET A 170 -21.82 34.57 -19.51
CA MET A 170 -21.88 33.60 -18.43
C MET A 170 -20.80 33.86 -17.38
N ALA A 171 -21.07 33.52 -16.13
CA ALA A 171 -20.12 33.66 -15.03
C ALA A 171 -20.26 32.54 -14.01
N SER A 172 -19.13 32.03 -13.52
CA SER A 172 -19.06 31.16 -12.36
C SER A 172 -19.21 31.98 -11.08
N VAL A 173 -20.01 31.49 -10.14
CA VAL A 173 -20.35 32.15 -8.88
C VAL A 173 -20.22 31.12 -7.76
N ALA A 174 -19.48 31.49 -6.71
CA ALA A 174 -19.23 30.63 -5.55
C ALA A 174 -20.40 30.69 -4.55
N LEU A 175 -21.56 30.17 -4.96
CA LEU A 175 -22.80 30.07 -4.18
C LEU A 175 -23.46 28.71 -4.41
N SER A 176 -24.33 28.30 -3.49
CA SER A 176 -25.29 27.23 -3.77
C SER A 176 -26.37 27.68 -4.78
N GLU A 177 -27.08 26.73 -5.36
CA GLU A 177 -28.20 27.04 -6.27
C GLU A 177 -29.28 27.88 -5.59
N GLU A 178 -29.70 27.50 -4.38
CA GLU A 178 -30.74 28.20 -3.61
C GLU A 178 -30.31 29.64 -3.30
N GLU A 179 -29.05 29.81 -2.90
CA GLU A 179 -28.45 31.10 -2.61
C GLU A 179 -28.33 32.00 -3.83
N ALA A 180 -27.95 31.44 -4.98
CA ALA A 180 -27.89 32.15 -6.24
C ALA A 180 -29.29 32.57 -6.69
N ALA A 181 -30.26 31.66 -6.66
CA ALA A 181 -31.65 31.95 -7.03
C ALA A 181 -32.23 33.09 -6.19
N ALA A 182 -32.02 33.07 -4.87
CA ALA A 182 -32.49 34.15 -3.98
C ALA A 182 -31.83 35.50 -4.29
N ARG A 183 -30.52 35.53 -4.53
CA ARG A 183 -29.78 36.77 -4.83
C ARG A 183 -30.06 37.31 -6.24
N LEU A 184 -30.46 36.44 -7.17
CA LEU A 184 -30.78 36.80 -8.55
C LEU A 184 -32.24 37.22 -8.74
N GLU A 185 -33.10 37.20 -7.72
CA GLU A 185 -34.54 37.50 -7.84
C GLU A 185 -34.82 38.82 -8.59
N ARG A 186 -34.01 39.86 -8.34
CA ARG A 186 -34.09 41.17 -9.03
C ARG A 186 -33.87 41.08 -10.55
N TRP A 187 -33.13 40.07 -11.02
CA TRP A 187 -32.82 39.81 -12.42
C TRP A 187 -33.44 38.50 -12.91
N ALA A 188 -34.43 37.91 -12.22
CA ALA A 188 -34.97 36.59 -12.54
C ALA A 188 -35.45 36.46 -14.00
N ASP A 189 -35.95 37.55 -14.58
CA ASP A 189 -36.31 37.56 -15.99
C ASP A 189 -35.09 37.58 -16.92
N ARG A 190 -33.94 38.12 -16.52
CA ARG A 190 -32.78 38.43 -17.38
C ARG A 190 -31.55 37.53 -17.16
N VAL A 191 -31.41 36.91 -15.99
CA VAL A 191 -30.28 36.08 -15.57
C VAL A 191 -30.82 34.81 -14.91
N GLU A 192 -30.41 33.66 -15.44
CA GLU A 192 -30.80 32.33 -14.98
C GLU A 192 -29.58 31.59 -14.40
N VAL A 193 -29.81 30.66 -13.47
CA VAL A 193 -28.79 29.68 -13.08
C VAL A 193 -28.67 28.65 -14.22
N ALA A 194 -27.55 28.71 -14.94
CA ALA A 194 -27.24 27.92 -16.11
C ALA A 194 -26.67 26.53 -15.79
N ALA A 195 -25.90 26.42 -14.71
CA ALA A 195 -25.32 25.14 -14.29
C ALA A 195 -25.15 25.08 -12.77
N VAL A 196 -25.39 23.91 -12.20
CA VAL A 196 -25.08 23.58 -10.81
C VAL A 196 -23.89 22.62 -10.84
N ASN A 197 -22.68 23.14 -10.65
CA ASN A 197 -21.44 22.37 -10.76
C ASN A 197 -21.09 21.64 -9.46
N GLY A 198 -21.58 22.14 -8.33
CA GLY A 198 -21.36 21.57 -7.00
C GLY A 198 -22.14 22.34 -5.93
N PRO A 199 -21.99 21.95 -4.66
CA PRO A 199 -22.79 22.50 -3.54
C PRO A 199 -22.61 24.01 -3.31
N SER A 200 -21.44 24.54 -3.67
CA SER A 200 -21.08 25.96 -3.54
C SER A 200 -20.54 26.56 -4.84
N SER A 201 -20.90 25.98 -5.99
CA SER A 201 -20.40 26.38 -7.30
C SER A 201 -21.48 26.28 -8.37
N VAL A 202 -21.96 27.44 -8.81
CA VAL A 202 -22.92 27.56 -9.91
C VAL A 202 -22.39 28.41 -11.06
N VAL A 203 -23.03 28.32 -12.21
CA VAL A 203 -22.84 29.23 -13.34
C VAL A 203 -24.15 29.95 -13.58
N ILE A 204 -24.08 31.27 -13.74
CA ILE A 204 -25.21 32.12 -14.10
C ILE A 204 -25.03 32.60 -15.55
N ALA A 205 -26.13 32.74 -16.28
CA ALA A 205 -26.11 33.18 -17.68
C ALA A 205 -27.28 34.12 -17.96
N GLY A 206 -27.08 35.12 -18.82
CA GLY A 206 -28.15 36.07 -19.11
C GLY A 206 -27.76 37.21 -20.03
N ASP A 207 -28.62 38.23 -20.04
CA ASP A 207 -28.41 39.47 -20.78
C ASP A 207 -27.11 40.15 -20.29
N ALA A 208 -26.25 40.62 -21.20
CA ALA A 208 -24.92 41.12 -20.85
C ALA A 208 -24.94 42.22 -19.77
N GLN A 209 -25.79 43.24 -19.93
CA GLN A 209 -25.91 44.32 -18.93
C GLN A 209 -26.45 43.82 -17.58
N ALA A 210 -27.45 42.94 -17.61
CA ALA A 210 -28.07 42.40 -16.40
C ALA A 210 -27.09 41.52 -15.61
N LEU A 211 -26.30 40.73 -16.34
CA LEU A 211 -25.24 39.91 -15.78
C LEU A 211 -24.18 40.79 -15.12
N ASP A 212 -23.74 41.87 -15.77
CA ASP A 212 -22.76 42.80 -15.22
C ASP A 212 -23.26 43.44 -13.91
N GLU A 213 -24.51 43.93 -13.89
CA GLU A 213 -25.15 44.45 -12.67
C GLU A 213 -25.22 43.41 -11.54
N ALA A 214 -25.52 42.15 -11.87
CA ALA A 214 -25.60 41.06 -10.91
C ALA A 214 -24.21 40.69 -10.36
N LEU A 215 -23.18 40.67 -11.21
CA LEU A 215 -21.81 40.38 -10.80
C LEU A 215 -21.26 41.46 -9.88
N ASP A 216 -21.43 42.74 -10.21
CA ASP A 216 -21.02 43.85 -9.35
C ASP A 216 -21.69 43.76 -7.97
N THR A 217 -22.99 43.44 -7.95
CA THR A 217 -23.75 43.27 -6.70
C THR A 217 -23.23 42.08 -5.86
N LEU A 218 -22.90 40.97 -6.50
CA LEU A 218 -22.35 39.78 -5.84
C LEU A 218 -20.94 40.05 -5.29
N GLU A 219 -20.10 40.74 -6.04
CA GLU A 219 -18.76 41.15 -5.61
C GLU A 219 -18.82 42.10 -4.41
N ASP A 220 -19.73 43.08 -4.43
CA ASP A 220 -19.97 43.99 -3.29
C ASP A 220 -20.42 43.25 -2.02
N GLN A 221 -21.05 42.09 -2.18
CA GLN A 221 -21.46 41.19 -1.08
C GLN A 221 -20.34 40.22 -0.65
N GLY A 222 -19.15 40.32 -1.25
CA GLY A 222 -18.01 39.45 -0.96
C GLY A 222 -18.09 38.06 -1.60
N VAL A 223 -19.01 37.84 -2.55
CA VAL A 223 -19.12 36.58 -3.28
C VAL A 223 -18.05 36.54 -4.37
N ARG A 224 -17.29 35.43 -4.43
CA ARG A 224 -16.33 35.21 -5.50
C ARG A 224 -17.06 34.89 -6.80
N VAL A 225 -16.80 35.69 -7.83
CA VAL A 225 -17.32 35.48 -9.18
C VAL A 225 -16.19 35.47 -10.20
N ARG A 226 -16.42 34.82 -11.35
CA ARG A 226 -15.47 34.77 -12.46
C ARG A 226 -16.23 34.69 -13.79
N ARG A 227 -16.01 35.66 -14.68
CA ARG A 227 -16.55 35.58 -16.04
C ARG A 227 -15.97 34.39 -16.80
N ILE A 228 -16.83 33.72 -17.55
CA ILE A 228 -16.46 32.68 -18.51
C ILE A 228 -16.23 33.39 -19.85
N ALA A 229 -15.18 32.99 -20.58
CA ALA A 229 -14.83 33.58 -21.87
C ALA A 229 -15.79 33.11 -22.98
N VAL A 230 -17.04 33.57 -22.90
CA VAL A 230 -18.12 33.40 -23.88
C VAL A 230 -18.96 34.67 -23.92
N ASP A 231 -19.45 34.99 -25.11
CA ASP A 231 -20.26 36.19 -25.40
C ASP A 231 -21.73 35.85 -25.72
N TYR A 232 -22.16 34.65 -25.29
CA TYR A 232 -23.54 34.16 -25.40
C TYR A 232 -23.96 33.50 -24.09
N ALA A 233 -25.27 33.48 -23.82
CA ALA A 233 -25.85 32.91 -22.61
C ALA A 233 -26.46 31.52 -22.87
N SER A 234 -25.64 30.47 -22.95
CA SER A 234 -26.19 29.09 -23.00
C SER A 234 -26.88 28.71 -21.69
N HIS A 235 -27.75 27.71 -21.75
CA HIS A 235 -28.57 27.25 -20.62
C HIS A 235 -29.49 28.34 -20.05
N SER A 236 -29.98 29.19 -20.94
CA SER A 236 -30.90 30.29 -20.63
C SER A 236 -31.91 30.48 -21.75
N ARG A 237 -32.93 31.31 -21.52
CA ARG A 237 -33.95 31.71 -22.50
C ARG A 237 -33.38 32.24 -23.82
N HIS A 238 -32.13 32.73 -23.84
CA HIS A 238 -31.48 33.17 -25.09
C HIS A 238 -31.48 32.07 -26.16
N VAL A 239 -31.37 30.82 -25.74
CA VAL A 239 -31.33 29.65 -26.62
C VAL A 239 -32.67 29.41 -27.34
N GLU A 240 -33.79 29.90 -26.80
CA GLU A 240 -35.11 29.75 -27.43
C GLU A 240 -35.16 30.37 -28.84
N ARG A 241 -34.30 31.37 -29.11
CA ARG A 241 -34.15 32.00 -30.43
C ARG A 241 -33.73 31.02 -31.53
N ILE A 242 -32.98 29.98 -31.18
CA ILE A 242 -32.47 28.99 -32.13
C ILE A 242 -33.20 27.66 -32.02
N ARG A 243 -34.32 27.58 -31.27
CA ARG A 243 -35.05 26.33 -31.03
C ARG A 243 -35.40 25.60 -32.32
N ASP A 244 -36.12 26.29 -33.21
CA ASP A 244 -36.63 25.69 -34.44
C ASP A 244 -35.49 25.41 -35.42
N ALA A 245 -34.55 26.36 -35.57
CA ALA A 245 -33.38 26.20 -36.43
C ALA A 245 -32.50 25.01 -36.00
N LEU A 246 -32.31 24.80 -34.70
CA LEU A 246 -31.54 23.67 -34.17
C LEU A 246 -32.28 22.35 -34.37
N ALA A 247 -33.60 22.32 -34.12
CA ALA A 247 -34.41 21.12 -34.36
C ALA A 247 -34.38 20.69 -35.84
N ASP A 248 -34.53 21.66 -36.74
CA ASP A 248 -34.46 21.43 -38.19
C ASP A 248 -33.06 20.94 -38.59
N ALA A 249 -32.00 21.63 -38.11
CA ALA A 249 -30.61 21.29 -38.41
C ALA A 249 -30.23 19.86 -37.97
N LEU A 250 -30.83 19.36 -36.89
CA LEU A 250 -30.57 18.03 -36.33
C LEU A 250 -31.58 16.97 -36.79
N THR A 251 -32.45 17.28 -37.75
CA THR A 251 -33.36 16.28 -38.31
C THR A 251 -32.60 15.12 -38.95
N GLY A 252 -32.96 13.90 -38.58
CA GLY A 252 -32.38 12.67 -39.15
C GLY A 252 -31.10 12.18 -38.47
N ILE A 253 -30.69 12.76 -37.34
CA ILE A 253 -29.69 12.08 -36.48
C ILE A 253 -30.28 10.77 -35.94
N THR A 254 -29.45 9.74 -35.82
CA THR A 254 -29.89 8.42 -35.35
C THR A 254 -29.38 8.18 -33.94
N ALA A 255 -30.19 8.52 -32.94
CA ALA A 255 -29.90 8.24 -31.53
C ALA A 255 -29.99 6.74 -31.24
N GLN A 256 -28.92 6.16 -30.72
CA GLN A 256 -28.80 4.73 -30.41
C GLN A 256 -28.83 4.50 -28.90
N ALA A 257 -29.11 3.26 -28.49
CA ALA A 257 -28.92 2.86 -27.11
C ALA A 257 -27.39 2.82 -26.83
N PRO A 258 -26.93 3.43 -25.73
CA PRO A 258 -25.49 3.44 -25.43
C PRO A 258 -24.98 2.04 -25.07
N THR A 259 -23.76 1.73 -25.50
CA THR A 259 -23.03 0.51 -25.11
C THR A 259 -22.27 0.69 -23.80
N ILE A 260 -21.94 1.93 -23.44
CA ILE A 260 -21.38 2.30 -22.12
C ILE A 260 -22.45 3.13 -21.39
N PRO A 261 -22.82 2.81 -20.13
CA PRO A 261 -23.82 3.58 -19.39
C PRO A 261 -23.59 5.09 -19.46
N PHE A 262 -24.60 5.83 -19.93
CA PHE A 262 -24.53 7.29 -20.08
C PHE A 262 -25.47 7.95 -19.08
N TYR A 263 -24.91 8.65 -18.10
CA TYR A 263 -25.66 9.47 -17.15
C TYR A 263 -25.81 10.90 -17.70
N SER A 264 -27.05 11.32 -17.95
CA SER A 264 -27.37 12.63 -18.48
C SER A 264 -27.54 13.67 -17.37
N THR A 265 -26.92 14.83 -17.56
CA THR A 265 -27.10 16.06 -16.76
C THR A 265 -28.28 16.92 -17.24
N VAL A 266 -28.99 16.48 -18.29
CA VAL A 266 -30.20 17.13 -18.80
C VAL A 266 -31.44 16.50 -18.17
N THR A 267 -31.44 15.18 -18.05
CA THR A 267 -32.56 14.43 -17.46
C THR A 267 -32.32 13.99 -16.02
N SER A 268 -31.10 14.21 -15.49
CA SER A 268 -30.66 13.73 -14.17
C SER A 268 -30.90 12.22 -14.02
N GLY A 269 -30.38 11.44 -14.96
CA GLY A 269 -30.58 9.99 -14.97
C GLY A 269 -29.92 9.28 -16.13
N TRP A 270 -30.00 7.95 -16.11
CA TRP A 270 -29.42 7.08 -17.14
C TRP A 270 -30.18 7.17 -18.47
N ILE A 271 -29.42 7.21 -19.56
CA ILE A 271 -29.91 7.02 -20.92
C ILE A 271 -29.74 5.54 -21.25
N GLU A 272 -30.85 4.81 -21.38
CA GLU A 272 -30.84 3.36 -21.62
C GLU A 272 -31.36 3.01 -23.02
N ASP A 273 -32.29 3.80 -23.54
CA ASP A 273 -33.02 3.50 -24.78
C ASP A 273 -32.47 4.24 -26.00
N ALA A 274 -32.65 3.63 -27.17
CA ALA A 274 -32.45 4.31 -28.45
C ALA A 274 -33.49 5.43 -28.65
N GLY A 275 -33.16 6.44 -29.45
CA GLY A 275 -34.06 7.55 -29.74
C GLY A 275 -34.08 8.66 -28.69
N VAL A 276 -33.40 8.52 -27.54
CA VAL A 276 -33.44 9.52 -26.46
C VAL A 276 -32.60 10.75 -26.77
N THR A 277 -31.38 10.59 -27.30
CA THR A 277 -30.44 11.67 -27.65
C THR A 277 -30.75 12.29 -29.03
N ASP A 278 -32.02 12.57 -29.29
CA ASP A 278 -32.53 13.17 -30.53
C ASP A 278 -32.31 14.69 -30.63
N GLY A 279 -32.74 15.31 -31.73
CA GLY A 279 -32.60 16.77 -31.92
C GLY A 279 -33.27 17.58 -30.81
N GLY A 280 -34.39 17.08 -30.27
CA GLY A 280 -35.09 17.70 -29.14
C GLY A 280 -34.27 17.63 -27.85
N TYR A 281 -33.56 16.52 -27.62
CA TYR A 281 -32.61 16.37 -26.52
C TYR A 281 -31.48 17.39 -26.63
N TRP A 282 -30.87 17.56 -27.81
CA TRP A 282 -29.76 18.51 -27.96
C TRP A 282 -30.18 19.97 -27.82
N TYR A 283 -31.42 20.31 -28.19
CA TYR A 283 -32.02 21.60 -27.82
C TYR A 283 -32.16 21.74 -26.31
N ARG A 284 -32.72 20.72 -25.62
CA ARG A 284 -32.84 20.73 -24.15
C ARG A 284 -31.47 20.80 -23.46
N ASN A 285 -30.45 20.11 -23.98
CA ASN A 285 -29.08 20.17 -23.50
C ASN A 285 -28.51 21.59 -23.57
N LEU A 286 -28.78 22.33 -24.66
CA LEU A 286 -28.30 23.71 -24.79
C LEU A 286 -29.15 24.72 -24.00
N ARG A 287 -30.47 24.50 -23.85
CA ARG A 287 -31.41 25.43 -23.20
C ARG A 287 -31.54 25.22 -21.69
N GLY A 288 -31.61 23.97 -21.24
CA GLY A 288 -31.88 23.60 -19.86
C GLY A 288 -30.67 23.82 -18.96
N GLN A 289 -30.92 23.94 -17.65
CA GLN A 289 -29.87 24.00 -16.64
C GLN A 289 -29.09 22.68 -16.61
N VAL A 290 -27.77 22.75 -16.44
CA VAL A 290 -26.89 21.58 -16.30
C VAL A 290 -26.85 21.14 -14.83
N THR A 291 -27.33 19.94 -14.51
CA THR A 291 -27.36 19.38 -13.14
C THR A 291 -26.12 18.52 -12.82
N PHE A 292 -24.92 19.06 -13.08
CA PHE A 292 -23.67 18.30 -13.00
C PHE A 292 -23.32 17.84 -11.57
N GLY A 293 -23.42 18.72 -10.58
CA GLY A 293 -23.12 18.40 -9.18
C GLY A 293 -23.97 17.24 -8.66
N PRO A 294 -25.32 17.32 -8.78
CA PRO A 294 -26.21 16.20 -8.46
C PRO A 294 -25.85 14.90 -9.20
N ALA A 295 -25.54 14.97 -10.51
CA ALA A 295 -25.17 13.78 -11.29
C ALA A 295 -23.90 13.09 -10.74
N VAL A 296 -22.88 13.86 -10.35
CA VAL A 296 -21.65 13.32 -9.76
C VAL A 296 -21.92 12.70 -8.39
N ALA A 297 -22.72 13.37 -7.54
CA ALA A 297 -23.10 12.82 -6.23
C ALA A 297 -23.85 11.48 -6.37
N ASP A 298 -24.77 11.39 -7.34
CA ASP A 298 -25.49 10.15 -7.66
C ASP A 298 -24.56 9.04 -8.14
N LEU A 299 -23.56 9.36 -8.97
CA LEU A 299 -22.56 8.39 -9.43
C LEU A 299 -21.70 7.88 -8.27
N ILE A 300 -21.27 8.75 -7.34
CA ILE A 300 -20.53 8.37 -6.12
C ILE A 300 -21.38 7.41 -5.29
N ALA A 301 -22.66 7.74 -5.05
CA ALA A 301 -23.59 6.88 -4.31
C ALA A 301 -23.78 5.50 -4.95
N GLN A 302 -23.60 5.40 -6.28
CA GLN A 302 -23.67 4.15 -7.06
C GLN A 302 -22.34 3.39 -7.15
N GLY A 303 -21.32 3.80 -6.38
CA GLY A 303 -20.03 3.13 -6.27
C GLY A 303 -18.99 3.54 -7.31
N HIS A 304 -19.18 4.66 -8.01
CA HIS A 304 -18.14 5.26 -8.83
C HIS A 304 -17.11 5.92 -7.93
N GLY A 305 -15.91 5.34 -7.91
CA GLY A 305 -14.81 5.75 -7.05
C GLY A 305 -13.64 6.38 -7.80
N VAL A 306 -13.73 6.49 -9.12
CA VAL A 306 -12.69 7.04 -9.98
C VAL A 306 -13.34 7.93 -11.04
N PHE A 307 -12.99 9.21 -11.07
CA PHE A 307 -13.45 10.18 -12.06
C PHE A 307 -12.26 10.65 -12.89
N VAL A 308 -12.34 10.44 -14.21
CA VAL A 308 -11.32 10.87 -15.16
C VAL A 308 -11.91 11.94 -16.07
N GLU A 309 -11.45 13.18 -15.93
CA GLU A 309 -11.82 14.24 -16.85
C GLU A 309 -11.09 14.05 -18.19
N ILE A 310 -11.87 13.80 -19.24
CA ILE A 310 -11.39 13.58 -20.60
C ILE A 310 -11.32 14.93 -21.30
N SER A 311 -10.20 15.66 -21.14
CA SER A 311 -10.08 17.03 -21.64
C SER A 311 -8.64 17.52 -21.86
N ALA A 312 -8.52 18.60 -22.62
CA ALA A 312 -7.25 19.29 -22.88
C ALA A 312 -6.69 20.04 -21.65
N HIS A 313 -7.54 20.28 -20.64
CA HIS A 313 -7.18 20.91 -19.37
C HIS A 313 -8.34 20.71 -18.37
N PRO A 314 -8.06 20.24 -17.13
CA PRO A 314 -9.10 19.98 -16.14
C PRO A 314 -9.81 21.26 -15.72
N VAL A 315 -11.13 21.30 -15.91
CA VAL A 315 -12.01 22.36 -15.41
C VAL A 315 -13.11 21.83 -14.48
N LEU A 316 -13.34 20.52 -14.48
CA LEU A 316 -14.32 19.83 -13.64
C LEU A 316 -13.68 19.03 -12.49
N VAL A 317 -12.36 18.78 -12.52
CA VAL A 317 -11.65 18.15 -11.39
C VAL A 317 -11.95 18.85 -10.07
N GLN A 318 -11.84 20.19 -10.02
CA GLN A 318 -12.13 20.93 -8.78
C GLN A 318 -13.59 20.76 -8.31
N PRO A 319 -14.63 21.02 -9.14
CA PRO A 319 -16.02 20.77 -8.76
C PRO A 319 -16.29 19.33 -8.28
N VAL A 320 -15.74 18.31 -8.96
CA VAL A 320 -15.89 16.91 -8.53
C VAL A 320 -15.22 16.67 -7.18
N THR A 321 -14.02 17.23 -6.97
CA THR A 321 -13.31 17.15 -5.69
C THR A 321 -14.08 17.84 -4.56
N GLU A 322 -14.73 18.98 -4.80
CA GLU A 322 -15.59 19.65 -3.82
C GLU A 322 -16.77 18.75 -3.40
N ILE A 323 -17.44 18.11 -4.35
CA ILE A 323 -18.53 17.15 -4.08
C ILE A 323 -18.03 15.96 -3.26
N VAL A 324 -16.85 15.42 -3.59
CA VAL A 324 -16.22 14.32 -2.86
C VAL A 324 -15.97 14.71 -1.40
N TYR A 325 -15.49 15.93 -1.11
CA TYR A 325 -15.25 16.38 0.26
C TYR A 325 -16.53 16.52 1.09
N GLU A 326 -17.65 16.86 0.46
CA GLU A 326 -18.94 17.00 1.14
C GLU A 326 -19.72 15.67 1.24
N THR A 327 -19.31 14.64 0.52
CA THR A 327 -19.99 13.33 0.52
C THR A 327 -19.38 12.40 1.57
N GLU A 328 -20.19 12.00 2.56
CA GLU A 328 -19.76 11.03 3.58
C GLU A 328 -19.33 9.70 2.95
N GLY A 329 -18.18 9.17 3.37
CA GLY A 329 -17.65 7.90 2.85
C GLY A 329 -16.96 7.99 1.48
N ALA A 330 -16.85 9.17 0.88
CA ALA A 330 -16.20 9.37 -0.42
C ALA A 330 -14.70 9.71 -0.34
N ALA A 331 -14.07 9.67 0.84
CA ALA A 331 -12.67 10.08 1.03
C ALA A 331 -11.65 9.34 0.16
N ASP A 332 -11.99 8.15 -0.35
CA ASP A 332 -11.15 7.35 -1.22
C ASP A 332 -11.37 7.57 -2.72
N VAL A 333 -12.34 8.42 -3.11
CA VAL A 333 -12.63 8.74 -4.51
C VAL A 333 -11.44 9.43 -5.16
N LEU A 334 -10.98 8.87 -6.28
CA LEU A 334 -9.93 9.45 -7.10
C LEU A 334 -10.54 10.38 -8.15
N VAL A 335 -10.00 11.59 -8.28
CA VAL A 335 -10.37 12.54 -9.33
C VAL A 335 -9.10 12.99 -10.05
N THR A 336 -9.05 12.83 -11.36
CA THR A 336 -7.93 13.32 -12.19
C THR A 336 -8.42 13.85 -13.53
N GLY A 337 -7.52 14.47 -14.30
CA GLY A 337 -7.77 14.91 -15.67
C GLY A 337 -6.72 14.36 -16.64
N SER A 338 -7.04 14.39 -17.93
CA SER A 338 -6.18 13.81 -18.97
C SER A 338 -4.91 14.63 -19.24
N LEU A 339 -5.09 15.90 -19.63
CA LEU A 339 -4.01 16.83 -19.97
C LEU A 339 -4.06 18.08 -19.10
N ARG A 340 -3.03 18.92 -19.18
CA ARG A 340 -3.05 20.28 -18.60
C ARG A 340 -2.69 21.29 -19.68
N ARG A 341 -3.16 22.52 -19.52
CA ARG A 341 -2.83 23.64 -20.41
C ARG A 341 -1.31 23.78 -20.50
N GLN A 342 -0.77 23.88 -21.72
CA GLN A 342 0.68 23.87 -22.01
C GLN A 342 1.43 22.57 -21.71
N GLU A 343 0.75 21.51 -21.32
CA GLU A 343 1.30 20.16 -21.10
C GLU A 343 0.50 19.14 -21.92
N GLY A 344 0.38 19.39 -23.23
CA GLY A 344 -0.49 18.64 -24.15
C GLY A 344 0.10 17.35 -24.72
N GLY A 345 1.06 16.73 -24.02
CA GLY A 345 1.88 15.62 -24.49
C GLY A 345 1.77 14.33 -23.68
N LEU A 346 2.43 13.27 -24.15
CA LEU A 346 2.43 11.96 -23.49
C LEU A 346 2.95 12.01 -22.05
N ARG A 347 3.89 12.91 -21.74
CA ARG A 347 4.44 13.01 -20.38
C ARG A 347 3.37 13.32 -19.33
N ARG A 348 2.48 14.28 -19.62
CA ARG A 348 1.38 14.64 -18.70
C ARG A 348 0.32 13.54 -18.66
N LEU A 349 0.02 12.95 -19.80
CA LEU A 349 -0.93 11.84 -19.87
C LEU A 349 -0.43 10.63 -19.07
N PHE A 350 0.85 10.28 -19.15
CA PHE A 350 1.46 9.21 -18.35
C PHE A 350 1.43 9.50 -16.85
N ALA A 351 1.60 10.77 -16.45
CA ALA A 351 1.41 11.16 -15.05
C ALA A 351 -0.04 10.91 -14.60
N SER A 352 -1.03 11.27 -15.41
CA SER A 352 -2.44 11.01 -15.11
C SER A 352 -2.78 9.51 -15.08
N ILE A 353 -2.24 8.72 -16.01
CA ILE A 353 -2.38 7.24 -16.02
C ILE A 353 -1.72 6.64 -14.76
N ALA A 354 -0.56 7.16 -14.36
CA ALA A 354 0.12 6.73 -13.14
C ALA A 354 -0.71 7.01 -11.88
N GLU A 355 -1.39 8.16 -11.80
CA GLU A 355 -2.30 8.50 -10.69
C GLU A 355 -3.42 7.43 -10.53
N LEU A 356 -3.95 6.91 -11.65
CA LEU A 356 -4.92 5.80 -11.66
C LEU A 356 -4.30 4.47 -11.24
N PHE A 357 -3.17 4.11 -11.85
CA PHE A 357 -2.52 2.83 -11.63
C PHE A 357 -2.13 2.64 -10.17
N VAL A 358 -1.59 3.67 -9.52
CA VAL A 358 -1.15 3.54 -8.11
C VAL A 358 -2.33 3.34 -7.15
N ARG A 359 -3.52 3.84 -7.51
CA ARG A 359 -4.79 3.60 -6.79
C ARG A 359 -5.47 2.28 -7.16
N GLY A 360 -4.87 1.52 -8.08
CA GLY A 360 -5.23 0.14 -8.37
C GLY A 360 -6.15 -0.05 -9.57
N VAL A 361 -6.41 1.00 -10.34
CA VAL A 361 -7.05 0.86 -11.66
C VAL A 361 -6.10 0.05 -12.56
N PRO A 362 -6.58 -1.02 -13.23
CA PRO A 362 -5.76 -1.77 -14.18
C PRO A 362 -5.34 -0.88 -15.34
N VAL A 363 -4.07 -0.99 -15.74
CA VAL A 363 -3.49 -0.28 -16.90
C VAL A 363 -2.66 -1.29 -17.68
N ASP A 364 -2.91 -1.38 -18.97
CA ASP A 364 -2.06 -2.11 -19.91
C ASP A 364 -0.88 -1.23 -20.35
N TRP A 365 0.20 -1.30 -19.58
CA TRP A 365 1.45 -0.61 -19.91
C TRP A 365 2.11 -1.13 -21.20
N SER A 366 1.77 -2.35 -21.65
CA SER A 366 2.36 -2.90 -22.87
C SER A 366 1.81 -2.22 -24.12
N ALA A 367 0.59 -1.71 -24.07
CA ALA A 367 -0.04 -0.93 -25.14
C ALA A 367 0.62 0.43 -25.39
N LEU A 368 1.42 0.93 -24.43
CA LEU A 368 2.19 2.17 -24.57
C LEU A 368 3.52 1.98 -25.32
N LEU A 369 3.93 0.74 -25.57
CA LEU A 369 5.15 0.46 -26.31
C LEU A 369 4.92 0.67 -27.81
N PRO A 370 5.88 1.23 -28.55
CA PRO A 370 5.75 1.41 -30.00
C PRO A 370 5.44 0.08 -30.70
N ALA A 371 4.55 0.10 -31.68
CA ALA A 371 4.23 -1.08 -32.48
C ALA A 371 5.50 -1.65 -33.13
N GLY A 372 5.77 -2.95 -32.89
CA GLY A 372 6.97 -3.61 -33.40
C GLY A 372 8.26 -3.27 -32.68
N ALA A 373 8.23 -2.53 -31.56
CA ALA A 373 9.37 -2.44 -30.66
C ALA A 373 9.81 -3.88 -30.30
N PRO A 374 11.09 -4.23 -30.46
CA PRO A 374 11.54 -5.55 -30.07
C PRO A 374 11.20 -5.71 -28.60
N ALA A 375 10.36 -6.69 -28.29
CA ALA A 375 10.02 -7.09 -26.93
C ALA A 375 11.24 -7.76 -26.28
N THR A 376 12.37 -7.07 -26.26
CA THR A 376 13.56 -7.45 -25.53
C THR A 376 13.20 -7.29 -24.07
N ARG A 377 12.68 -8.37 -23.48
CA ARG A 377 12.52 -8.48 -22.05
C ARG A 377 13.92 -8.35 -21.44
N VAL A 378 14.10 -7.35 -20.60
CA VAL A 378 15.32 -7.16 -19.82
C VAL A 378 15.13 -7.84 -18.47
N ASP A 379 16.17 -8.52 -17.99
CA ASP A 379 16.15 -9.07 -16.64
C ASP A 379 16.20 -7.91 -15.63
N LEU A 380 15.20 -7.87 -14.74
CA LEU A 380 15.12 -6.92 -13.64
C LEU A 380 15.44 -7.65 -12.32
N PRO A 381 15.87 -6.92 -11.27
CA PRO A 381 15.97 -7.50 -9.93
C PRO A 381 14.67 -8.21 -9.54
N THR A 382 14.78 -9.37 -8.90
CA THR A 382 13.61 -10.12 -8.43
C THR A 382 12.90 -9.40 -7.30
N TYR A 383 11.67 -9.79 -7.00
CA TYR A 383 10.92 -9.27 -5.85
C TYR A 383 11.75 -9.33 -4.57
N ALA A 384 11.90 -8.17 -3.91
CA ALA A 384 12.58 -8.06 -2.64
C ALA A 384 11.65 -8.56 -1.52
N PHE A 385 11.71 -9.85 -1.21
CA PHE A 385 10.96 -10.44 -0.09
C PHE A 385 11.35 -9.75 1.22
N ASP A 386 10.36 -9.51 2.08
CA ASP A 386 10.60 -9.18 3.48
C ASP A 386 11.14 -10.44 4.18
N GLN A 387 12.46 -10.47 4.43
CA GLN A 387 13.18 -11.66 4.86
C GLN A 387 12.96 -11.95 6.35
N GLN A 388 11.83 -12.57 6.65
CA GLN A 388 11.49 -13.02 8.00
C GLN A 388 11.70 -14.53 8.15
N HIS A 389 12.33 -14.94 9.25
CA HIS A 389 12.58 -16.35 9.55
C HIS A 389 11.35 -17.00 10.21
N PHE A 390 10.55 -17.73 9.43
CA PHE A 390 9.39 -18.50 9.90
C PHE A 390 9.69 -19.99 10.14
N TRP A 391 10.87 -20.32 10.70
CA TRP A 391 11.22 -21.71 11.00
C TRP A 391 10.52 -22.19 12.27
N LEU A 392 9.81 -23.33 12.19
CA LEU A 392 9.28 -24.04 13.34
C LEU A 392 10.45 -24.52 14.22
N ARG A 393 10.64 -23.87 15.37
CA ARG A 393 11.57 -24.38 16.39
C ARG A 393 10.84 -25.50 17.14
N MET A 394 11.15 -26.72 16.75
CA MET A 394 10.67 -27.90 17.46
C MET A 394 11.45 -27.99 18.77
N ASP A 395 10.87 -27.49 19.86
CA ASP A 395 11.31 -27.89 21.19
C ASP A 395 11.05 -29.39 21.28
N GLY A 396 12.10 -30.20 21.22
CA GLY A 396 11.99 -31.65 21.26
C GLY A 396 11.41 -32.08 22.62
N SER A 397 10.09 -32.14 22.75
CA SER A 397 9.45 -32.67 23.94
C SER A 397 9.73 -34.17 23.98
N ALA A 398 10.51 -34.57 24.99
CA ALA A 398 10.53 -35.96 25.41
C ALA A 398 9.08 -36.36 25.74
N THR A 399 8.68 -37.55 25.31
CA THR A 399 7.43 -38.20 25.73
C THR A 399 7.23 -38.06 27.24
N ASP A 400 6.01 -37.68 27.66
CA ASP A 400 5.60 -37.56 29.06
C ASP A 400 6.01 -38.81 29.86
N SER A 401 6.94 -38.65 30.82
CA SER A 401 7.51 -39.75 31.60
C SER A 401 6.44 -40.54 32.37
N THR A 402 5.31 -39.91 32.69
CA THR A 402 4.18 -40.56 33.36
C THR A 402 3.52 -41.63 32.48
N SER A 403 3.52 -41.44 31.16
CA SER A 403 3.00 -42.43 30.20
C SER A 403 3.82 -43.72 30.14
N LEU A 404 5.08 -43.66 30.60
CA LEU A 404 5.99 -44.80 30.74
C LEU A 404 5.96 -45.41 32.15
N GLY A 405 5.04 -44.95 33.03
CA GLY A 405 4.94 -45.41 34.42
C GLY A 405 6.05 -44.88 35.33
N LEU A 406 6.78 -43.85 34.90
CA LEU A 406 7.86 -43.22 35.66
C LEU A 406 7.39 -41.92 36.32
N ALA A 407 7.95 -41.61 37.49
CA ALA A 407 7.73 -40.30 38.09
C ALA A 407 8.61 -39.25 37.39
N ALA A 408 7.98 -38.14 36.99
CA ALA A 408 8.67 -36.97 36.47
C ALA A 408 9.48 -36.30 37.58
N THR A 409 10.53 -35.58 37.21
CA THR A 409 11.42 -34.90 38.15
C THR A 409 11.53 -33.43 37.79
N ASP A 410 11.34 -32.54 38.76
CA ASP A 410 11.42 -31.07 38.56
C ASP A 410 12.87 -30.54 38.47
N HIS A 411 13.81 -31.36 37.96
CA HIS A 411 15.23 -31.02 37.90
C HIS A 411 15.68 -30.84 36.45
N PRO A 412 16.40 -29.75 36.09
CA PRO A 412 16.77 -29.48 34.70
C PRO A 412 17.60 -30.58 34.02
N LEU A 413 18.40 -31.33 34.79
CA LEU A 413 19.29 -32.38 34.27
C LEU A 413 18.82 -33.82 34.56
N LEU A 414 17.73 -34.01 35.31
CA LEU A 414 17.16 -35.33 35.60
C LEU A 414 15.75 -35.36 35.01
N GLY A 415 15.42 -36.38 34.23
CA GLY A 415 14.16 -36.42 33.49
C GLY A 415 13.08 -37.25 34.19
N ALA A 416 13.46 -38.42 34.70
CA ALA A 416 12.55 -39.32 35.41
C ALA A 416 13.30 -40.15 36.46
N VAL A 417 12.57 -40.67 37.45
CA VAL A 417 13.09 -41.54 38.50
C VAL A 417 12.45 -42.93 38.48
N VAL A 418 13.26 -43.95 38.75
CA VAL A 418 12.89 -45.37 38.79
C VAL A 418 13.29 -45.95 40.16
N PRO A 419 12.34 -46.22 41.07
CA PRO A 419 12.64 -46.94 42.30
C PRO A 419 13.09 -48.38 42.02
N LEU A 420 14.00 -48.92 42.85
CA LEU A 420 14.50 -50.29 42.78
C LEU A 420 14.10 -51.07 44.04
N PRO A 421 12.89 -51.68 44.08
CA PRO A 421 12.36 -52.33 45.28
C PRO A 421 13.23 -53.49 45.79
N GLN A 422 14.02 -54.12 44.92
CA GLN A 422 14.87 -55.26 45.33
C GLN A 422 16.09 -54.83 46.14
N SER A 423 16.52 -53.56 46.03
CA SER A 423 17.75 -53.06 46.66
C SER A 423 17.52 -51.86 47.57
N ASP A 424 16.28 -51.40 47.74
CA ASP A 424 15.94 -50.14 48.41
C ASP A 424 16.70 -48.94 47.83
N GLY A 425 16.95 -48.96 46.52
CA GLY A 425 17.66 -47.92 45.78
C GLY A 425 16.78 -47.23 44.76
N LEU A 426 17.37 -46.35 43.94
CA LEU A 426 16.69 -45.74 42.79
C LEU A 426 17.68 -45.44 41.66
N VAL A 427 17.14 -45.16 40.48
CA VAL A 427 17.88 -44.65 39.33
C VAL A 427 17.14 -43.47 38.73
N PHE A 428 17.81 -42.34 38.61
CA PHE A 428 17.34 -41.27 37.72
C PHE A 428 17.84 -41.51 36.30
N THR A 429 17.03 -41.15 35.31
CA THR A 429 17.38 -41.22 33.88
C THR A 429 17.09 -39.89 33.19
N SER A 430 17.99 -39.46 32.31
CA SER A 430 17.82 -38.26 31.49
C SER A 430 18.59 -38.34 30.18
N ARG A 431 18.37 -37.34 29.31
CA ARG A 431 19.10 -37.17 28.06
C ARG A 431 19.67 -35.77 27.98
N LEU A 432 20.99 -35.67 27.91
CA LEU A 432 21.70 -34.39 27.77
C LEU A 432 22.14 -34.19 26.31
N SER A 433 21.91 -33.00 25.77
CA SER A 433 22.34 -32.59 24.43
C SER A 433 22.51 -31.08 24.35
N LEU A 434 23.32 -30.57 23.44
CA LEU A 434 23.46 -29.12 23.23
C LEU A 434 22.21 -28.47 22.65
N GLN A 435 21.28 -29.26 22.10
CA GLN A 435 19.99 -28.76 21.61
C GLN A 435 19.03 -28.47 22.76
N THR A 436 18.96 -29.37 23.75
CA THR A 436 18.06 -29.23 24.91
C THR A 436 18.70 -28.45 26.07
N HIS A 437 20.04 -28.46 26.17
CA HIS A 437 20.80 -27.80 27.24
C HIS A 437 21.90 -26.92 26.64
N PRO A 438 21.53 -25.85 25.90
CA PRO A 438 22.50 -25.04 25.16
C PRO A 438 23.53 -24.37 26.06
N TRP A 439 23.20 -24.11 27.33
CA TRP A 439 24.12 -23.51 28.30
C TRP A 439 25.36 -24.39 28.56
N LEU A 440 25.25 -25.72 28.44
CA LEU A 440 26.38 -26.63 28.63
C LEU A 440 27.50 -26.41 27.60
N ALA A 441 27.19 -25.84 26.43
CA ALA A 441 28.20 -25.44 25.44
C ALA A 441 29.23 -24.44 26.00
N GLY A 442 28.87 -23.72 27.07
CA GLY A 442 29.76 -22.82 27.77
C GLY A 442 30.78 -23.50 28.69
N HIS A 443 30.80 -24.83 28.85
CA HIS A 443 31.85 -25.51 29.62
C HIS A 443 32.71 -26.38 28.68
N ALA A 444 33.57 -25.71 27.91
CA ALA A 444 34.45 -26.35 26.94
C ALA A 444 35.90 -26.35 27.43
N ILE A 445 36.55 -27.51 27.37
CA ILE A 445 37.96 -27.69 27.71
C ILE A 445 38.67 -28.35 26.52
N GLY A 446 39.70 -27.69 25.97
CA GLY A 446 40.41 -28.16 24.79
C GLY A 446 39.51 -28.31 23.55
N GLY A 447 38.46 -27.49 23.44
CA GLY A 447 37.48 -27.54 22.37
C GLY A 447 36.40 -28.63 22.53
N VAL A 448 36.44 -29.41 23.61
CA VAL A 448 35.44 -30.44 23.91
C VAL A 448 34.48 -29.93 24.97
N VAL A 449 33.17 -30.02 24.71
CA VAL A 449 32.14 -29.69 25.71
C VAL A 449 32.06 -30.82 26.74
N ILE A 450 32.40 -30.52 27.99
CA ILE A 450 32.42 -31.47 29.10
C ILE A 450 31.39 -31.04 30.13
N VAL A 451 30.58 -31.97 30.66
CA VAL A 451 29.68 -31.68 31.78
C VAL A 451 30.52 -31.27 32.99
N PRO A 452 30.24 -30.09 33.59
CA PRO A 452 31.06 -29.54 34.66
C PRO A 452 31.05 -30.46 35.89
N GLY A 453 32.16 -30.49 36.63
CA GLY A 453 32.27 -31.29 37.85
C GLY A 453 31.18 -31.00 38.89
N THR A 454 30.77 -29.73 38.97
CA THR A 454 29.68 -29.25 39.83
C THR A 454 28.31 -29.81 39.44
N ALA A 455 28.09 -30.21 38.19
CA ALA A 455 26.85 -30.90 37.81
C ALA A 455 26.77 -32.28 38.46
N TYR A 456 27.88 -33.02 38.62
CA TYR A 456 27.82 -34.32 39.32
C TYR A 456 27.46 -34.14 40.80
N VAL A 457 27.93 -33.05 41.42
CA VAL A 457 27.57 -32.71 42.80
C VAL A 457 26.08 -32.42 42.90
N ASP A 458 25.56 -31.55 42.02
CA ASP A 458 24.14 -31.21 41.92
C ASP A 458 23.26 -32.45 41.72
N LEU A 459 23.62 -33.29 40.75
CA LEU A 459 22.96 -34.57 40.46
C LEU A 459 22.98 -35.53 41.67
N ALA A 460 24.11 -35.64 42.36
CA ALA A 460 24.28 -36.54 43.50
C ALA A 460 23.46 -36.08 44.71
N VAL A 461 23.51 -34.78 45.04
CA VAL A 461 22.75 -34.20 46.16
C VAL A 461 21.25 -34.33 45.90
N ARG A 462 20.78 -33.93 44.71
CA ARG A 462 19.37 -34.07 44.34
C ARG A 462 18.92 -35.53 44.40
N ALA A 463 19.74 -36.48 43.97
CA ALA A 463 19.40 -37.90 44.06
C ALA A 463 19.35 -38.39 45.53
N GLY A 464 20.20 -37.85 46.40
CA GLY A 464 20.19 -38.11 47.83
C GLY A 464 18.97 -37.56 48.56
N ASP A 465 18.41 -36.42 48.12
CA ASP A 465 17.22 -35.80 48.71
C ASP A 465 16.00 -36.74 48.74
N GLU A 466 15.88 -37.67 47.77
CA GLU A 466 14.82 -38.69 47.76
C GLU A 466 14.82 -39.59 48.99
N PHE A 467 15.98 -39.72 49.65
CA PHE A 467 16.14 -40.48 50.89
C PHE A 467 16.37 -39.59 52.11
N GLY A 468 16.29 -38.26 51.97
CA GLY A 468 16.74 -37.33 53.00
C GLY A 468 18.25 -37.36 53.27
N HIS A 469 19.05 -37.76 52.26
CA HIS A 469 20.52 -37.85 52.31
C HIS A 469 21.17 -36.77 51.44
N GLY A 470 20.83 -35.50 51.68
CA GLY A 470 21.31 -34.36 50.89
C GLY A 470 22.79 -33.99 51.12
N VAL A 471 23.55 -34.77 51.90
CA VAL A 471 24.95 -34.49 52.20
C VAL A 471 25.85 -35.43 51.41
N LEU A 472 26.64 -34.86 50.50
CA LEU A 472 27.68 -35.57 49.76
C LEU A 472 28.99 -35.53 50.55
N GLU A 473 29.37 -36.65 51.15
CA GLU A 473 30.60 -36.75 51.95
C GLU A 473 31.86 -36.77 51.09
N GLU A 474 31.78 -37.47 49.96
CA GLU A 474 32.88 -37.63 49.01
C GLU A 474 32.31 -37.83 47.61
N LEU A 475 33.00 -37.27 46.61
CA LEU A 475 32.73 -37.51 45.21
C LEU A 475 34.05 -37.69 44.46
N VAL A 476 34.19 -38.85 43.83
CA VAL A 476 35.33 -39.19 42.97
C VAL A 476 34.85 -39.11 41.52
N ILE A 477 35.43 -38.18 40.74
CA ILE A 477 35.20 -38.10 39.29
C ILE A 477 36.24 -38.99 38.60
N GLU A 478 35.79 -40.08 38.00
CA GLU A 478 36.62 -41.10 37.36
C GLU A 478 36.91 -40.76 35.89
N ALA A 479 35.95 -40.16 35.18
CA ALA A 479 36.07 -39.83 33.76
C ALA A 479 35.20 -38.62 33.38
N PRO A 480 35.66 -37.73 32.50
CA PRO A 480 34.84 -36.62 32.00
C PRO A 480 33.70 -37.13 31.11
N LEU A 481 32.50 -36.56 31.27
CA LEU A 481 31.35 -36.80 30.40
C LEU A 481 31.35 -35.72 29.29
N ALA A 482 31.70 -36.13 28.07
CA ALA A 482 31.73 -35.24 26.90
C ALA A 482 30.42 -35.27 26.12
N LEU A 483 29.88 -34.10 25.79
CA LEU A 483 28.67 -33.96 24.97
C LEU A 483 29.04 -33.82 23.48
N PRO A 484 28.40 -34.59 22.58
CA PRO A 484 28.61 -34.42 21.15
C PRO A 484 28.00 -33.11 20.62
N GLU A 485 28.59 -32.60 19.54
CA GLU A 485 28.02 -31.46 18.78
C GLU A 485 26.64 -31.76 18.21
N ARG A 486 26.36 -33.03 17.88
CA ARG A 486 25.08 -33.52 17.34
C ARG A 486 24.65 -34.79 18.07
N GLY A 487 23.35 -34.94 18.32
CA GLY A 487 22.80 -36.04 19.11
C GLY A 487 22.85 -35.75 20.62
N GLY A 488 22.72 -36.79 21.44
CA GLY A 488 22.74 -36.67 22.90
C GLY A 488 23.41 -37.84 23.58
N VAL A 489 23.49 -37.74 24.90
CA VAL A 489 23.95 -38.81 25.79
C VAL A 489 22.83 -39.13 26.78
N ARG A 490 22.59 -40.41 27.01
CA ARG A 490 21.72 -40.86 28.09
C ARG A 490 22.53 -40.87 29.37
N VAL A 491 21.95 -40.37 30.45
CA VAL A 491 22.59 -40.29 31.77
C VAL A 491 21.76 -41.08 32.76
N GLN A 492 22.43 -41.84 33.62
CA GLN A 492 21.83 -42.50 34.76
C GLN A 492 22.52 -42.10 36.05
N VAL A 493 21.75 -41.76 37.08
CA VAL A 493 22.25 -41.51 38.44
C VAL A 493 21.65 -42.57 39.34
N ALA A 494 22.47 -43.53 39.76
CA ALA A 494 22.04 -44.68 40.55
C ALA A 494 22.41 -44.48 42.01
N VAL A 495 21.44 -44.64 42.92
CA VAL A 495 21.65 -44.58 44.37
C VAL A 495 21.37 -45.95 44.97
N SER A 496 22.30 -46.47 45.76
CA SER A 496 22.16 -47.77 46.40
C SER A 496 21.19 -47.77 47.58
N GLY A 497 20.83 -48.96 48.05
CA GLY A 497 20.34 -49.18 49.41
C GLY A 497 21.30 -48.65 50.48
N PRO A 498 20.83 -48.50 51.73
CA PRO A 498 21.69 -48.05 52.83
C PRO A 498 22.67 -49.16 53.21
N ASP A 499 23.91 -48.78 53.49
CA ASP A 499 24.91 -49.68 54.04
C ASP A 499 24.72 -49.89 55.55
N ALA A 500 25.62 -50.64 56.19
CA ALA A 500 25.56 -50.92 57.64
C ALA A 500 25.63 -49.66 58.53
N THR A 501 26.07 -48.53 57.97
CA THR A 501 26.15 -47.22 58.64
C THR A 501 25.02 -46.27 58.25
N GLY A 502 24.08 -46.73 57.41
CA GLY A 502 22.98 -45.94 56.90
C GLY A 502 23.34 -45.07 55.70
N ARG A 503 24.59 -45.13 55.20
CA ARG A 503 25.04 -44.33 54.05
C ARG A 503 24.66 -44.97 52.74
N ARG A 504 24.58 -44.16 51.68
CA ARG A 504 24.21 -44.64 50.34
C ARG A 504 25.29 -44.26 49.34
N THR A 505 25.64 -45.18 48.45
CA THR A 505 26.52 -44.87 47.32
C THR A 505 25.71 -44.23 46.20
N VAL A 506 26.31 -43.28 45.48
CA VAL A 506 25.73 -42.67 44.28
C VAL A 506 26.71 -42.77 43.12
N ASP A 507 26.25 -43.29 41.99
CA ASP A 507 27.06 -43.43 40.78
C ASP A 507 26.40 -42.70 39.61
N VAL A 508 27.21 -41.99 38.82
CA VAL A 508 26.76 -41.31 37.58
C VAL A 508 27.31 -42.03 36.37
N TYR A 509 26.44 -42.52 35.50
CA TYR A 509 26.78 -43.21 34.27
C TYR A 509 26.29 -42.45 33.04
N SER A 510 26.97 -42.63 31.89
CA SER A 510 26.42 -42.21 30.61
C SER A 510 26.59 -43.24 29.50
N LEU A 511 25.73 -43.15 28.51
CA LEU A 511 25.77 -43.92 27.27
C LEU A 511 25.49 -42.99 26.08
N ARG A 512 26.46 -42.86 25.18
CA ARG A 512 26.32 -41.99 24.01
C ARG A 512 25.42 -42.63 22.96
N GLU A 513 24.50 -41.84 22.40
CA GLU A 513 23.53 -42.32 21.41
C GLU A 513 24.18 -42.74 20.08
N ASP A 514 25.26 -42.07 19.68
CA ASP A 514 26.03 -42.38 18.45
C ASP A 514 26.78 -43.71 18.53
N THR A 515 27.02 -44.22 19.74
CA THR A 515 27.67 -45.52 19.99
C THR A 515 26.71 -46.62 20.44
N ALA A 516 25.43 -46.30 20.65
CA ALA A 516 24.43 -47.28 21.07
C ALA A 516 23.99 -48.11 19.86
N GLY A 517 23.97 -49.45 20.01
CA GLY A 517 23.43 -50.35 19.01
C GLY A 517 21.92 -50.24 18.86
N GLU A 518 21.36 -50.94 17.87
CA GLU A 518 19.90 -51.03 17.68
C GLU A 518 19.22 -51.48 18.99
N GLY A 519 18.14 -50.79 19.38
CA GLY A 519 17.47 -51.01 20.67
C GLY A 519 18.06 -50.23 21.86
N GLY A 520 19.05 -49.36 21.64
CA GLY A 520 19.58 -48.49 22.69
C GLY A 520 20.46 -49.22 23.70
N THR A 521 21.08 -50.33 23.31
CA THR A 521 22.03 -51.08 24.15
C THR A 521 23.46 -50.70 23.79
N GLY A 522 24.32 -50.53 24.80
CA GLY A 522 25.71 -50.14 24.60
C GLY A 522 26.46 -50.02 25.94
N PRO A 523 27.79 -49.84 25.91
CA PRO A 523 28.60 -49.80 27.14
C PRO A 523 28.37 -48.49 27.90
N TRP A 524 27.84 -48.61 29.12
CA TRP A 524 27.77 -47.48 30.04
C TRP A 524 29.16 -47.16 30.59
N THR A 525 29.49 -45.87 30.64
CA THR A 525 30.71 -45.37 31.28
C THR A 525 30.36 -44.74 32.61
N ARG A 526 31.03 -45.14 33.70
CA ARG A 526 30.90 -44.46 34.99
C ARG A 526 31.78 -43.21 34.99
N HIS A 527 31.19 -42.08 35.34
CA HIS A 527 31.83 -40.77 35.36
C HIS A 527 32.17 -40.32 36.77
N ALA A 528 31.32 -40.64 37.74
CA ALA A 528 31.55 -40.30 39.13
C ALA A 528 30.94 -41.35 40.05
N THR A 529 31.53 -41.51 41.22
CA THR A 529 30.99 -42.28 42.35
C THR A 529 31.16 -41.47 43.64
N GLY A 530 30.20 -41.56 44.55
CA GLY A 530 30.20 -40.78 45.77
C GLY A 530 29.45 -41.45 46.91
N LEU A 531 29.54 -40.84 48.09
CA LEU A 531 28.92 -41.33 49.32
C LEU A 531 27.98 -40.27 49.90
N LEU A 532 26.72 -40.63 50.10
CA LEU A 532 25.64 -39.79 50.61
C LEU A 532 25.31 -40.16 52.05
N SER A 533 25.06 -39.15 52.89
CA SER A 533 24.60 -39.31 54.27
C SER A 533 23.49 -38.31 54.62
N ALA A 534 22.76 -38.62 55.69
CA ALA A 534 21.69 -37.76 56.20
C ALA A 534 22.20 -36.64 57.12
N ASP A 535 23.33 -36.85 57.79
CA ASP A 535 23.85 -35.93 58.79
C ASP A 535 24.85 -34.95 58.18
N PRO A 536 24.53 -33.64 58.12
CA PRO A 536 25.51 -32.63 57.78
C PRO A 536 26.58 -32.63 58.87
N ARG A 537 27.79 -33.08 58.53
CA ARG A 537 28.95 -32.87 59.40
C ARG A 537 29.05 -31.36 59.63
N PRO A 538 29.06 -30.86 60.87
CA PRO A 538 29.14 -29.43 61.10
C PRO A 538 30.40 -28.90 60.41
N PRO A 539 30.29 -27.85 59.57
CA PRO A 539 31.45 -27.34 58.88
C PRO A 539 32.49 -26.91 59.91
N GLN A 540 33.74 -27.33 59.74
CA GLN A 540 34.88 -26.66 60.37
C GLN A 540 35.11 -25.30 59.68
N ALA A 541 34.10 -24.43 59.63
CA ALA A 541 34.26 -23.12 59.03
C ALA A 541 34.94 -22.19 60.05
N THR A 542 36.19 -21.82 59.76
CA THR A 542 37.00 -20.86 60.51
C THR A 542 36.73 -19.40 60.11
N ALA A 543 35.89 -19.15 59.10
CA ALA A 543 35.67 -17.82 58.52
C ALA A 543 34.24 -17.32 58.73
N ASP A 544 34.12 -16.07 59.18
CA ASP A 544 32.87 -15.32 59.32
C ASP A 544 32.51 -14.64 57.99
N PHE A 545 31.39 -15.05 57.39
CA PHE A 545 30.89 -14.51 56.12
C PHE A 545 29.91 -13.34 56.30
N THR A 546 29.64 -12.88 57.54
CA THR A 546 28.76 -11.73 57.78
C THR A 546 29.41 -10.38 57.46
N THR A 547 30.74 -10.35 57.30
CA THR A 547 31.52 -9.17 56.90
C THR A 547 32.19 -9.43 55.54
N TRP A 548 31.88 -8.63 54.51
CA TRP A 548 32.38 -8.80 53.15
C TRP A 548 32.93 -7.49 52.54
N PRO A 549 34.14 -7.49 51.95
CA PRO A 549 35.11 -8.58 51.95
C PRO A 549 35.68 -8.82 53.38
N PRO A 550 36.20 -10.02 53.69
CA PRO A 550 36.72 -10.33 55.02
C PRO A 550 37.81 -9.36 55.48
N GLN A 551 37.78 -8.97 56.76
CA GLN A 551 38.74 -8.01 57.31
C GLN A 551 40.18 -8.51 57.13
N GLY A 552 41.04 -7.63 56.60
CA GLY A 552 42.44 -7.92 56.33
C GLY A 552 42.70 -8.69 55.02
N ALA A 553 41.68 -9.01 54.23
CA ALA A 553 41.84 -9.60 52.90
C ALA A 553 42.14 -8.51 51.85
N GLN A 554 43.09 -8.77 50.95
CA GLN A 554 43.43 -7.88 49.84
C GLN A 554 42.82 -8.36 48.53
N PRO A 555 42.30 -7.46 47.68
CA PRO A 555 41.75 -7.86 46.39
C PRO A 555 42.83 -8.46 45.49
N VAL A 556 42.45 -9.49 44.74
CA VAL A 556 43.24 -10.12 43.68
C VAL A 556 42.68 -9.63 42.35
N ASP A 557 43.56 -9.14 41.48
CA ASP A 557 43.17 -8.76 40.12
C ASP A 557 42.77 -10.00 39.32
N VAL A 558 41.57 -9.95 38.76
CA VAL A 558 40.95 -11.02 37.98
C VAL A 558 40.39 -10.52 36.64
N GLU A 559 40.73 -9.29 36.22
CA GLU A 559 40.16 -8.66 35.01
C GLU A 559 40.35 -9.52 33.75
N ASN A 560 41.52 -10.13 33.59
CA ASN A 560 41.84 -11.00 32.44
C ASN A 560 41.73 -12.50 32.75
N PHE A 561 41.18 -12.89 33.91
CA PHE A 561 41.22 -14.27 34.38
C PHE A 561 40.62 -15.28 33.39
N TYR A 562 39.44 -14.99 32.83
CA TYR A 562 38.80 -15.88 31.85
C TYR A 562 39.49 -15.85 30.48
N GLY A 563 40.14 -14.74 30.11
CA GLY A 563 41.01 -14.66 28.94
C GLY A 563 42.20 -15.60 29.07
N ASP A 564 42.93 -15.52 30.19
CA ASP A 564 44.07 -16.38 30.51
C ASP A 564 43.68 -17.87 30.57
N LEU A 565 42.49 -18.18 31.09
CA LEU A 565 41.94 -19.53 31.10
C LEU A 565 41.63 -20.04 29.70
N THR A 566 41.06 -19.19 28.83
CA THR A 566 40.78 -19.54 27.44
C THR A 566 42.07 -19.89 26.69
N GLU A 567 43.15 -19.14 26.89
CA GLU A 567 44.48 -19.44 26.33
C GLU A 567 45.04 -20.79 26.80
N ARG A 568 44.71 -21.20 28.03
CA ARG A 568 45.05 -22.53 28.59
C ARG A 568 44.08 -23.63 28.17
N GLY A 569 43.12 -23.33 27.31
CA GLY A 569 42.15 -24.28 26.77
C GLY A 569 40.83 -24.38 27.54
N TYR A 570 40.61 -23.56 28.58
CA TYR A 570 39.36 -23.51 29.35
C TYR A 570 38.44 -22.41 28.79
N ALA A 571 37.69 -22.75 27.75
CA ALA A 571 36.77 -21.85 27.08
C ALA A 571 35.42 -21.80 27.80
N TYR A 572 35.39 -21.11 28.95
CA TYR A 572 34.16 -20.88 29.69
C TYR A 572 33.30 -19.82 29.01
N GLY A 573 32.07 -20.18 28.65
CA GLY A 573 31.05 -19.26 28.12
C GLY A 573 30.34 -18.48 29.23
N PRO A 574 29.43 -17.56 28.87
CA PRO A 574 28.84 -16.60 29.81
C PRO A 574 28.21 -17.22 31.06
N ALA A 575 27.56 -18.39 30.94
CA ALA A 575 26.95 -19.09 32.08
C ALA A 575 27.97 -19.64 33.10
N PHE A 576 29.23 -19.78 32.71
CA PHE A 576 30.32 -20.30 33.55
C PHE A 576 31.30 -19.23 33.99
N GLN A 577 31.10 -17.97 33.57
CA GLN A 577 31.92 -16.83 33.98
C GLN A 577 31.32 -16.11 35.20
N GLY A 578 31.07 -16.86 36.28
CA GLY A 578 30.37 -16.36 37.46
C GLY A 578 31.25 -15.59 38.47
N MET A 579 32.57 -15.79 38.47
CA MET A 579 33.48 -15.10 39.39
C MET A 579 33.51 -13.58 39.14
N ARG A 580 33.07 -12.80 40.13
CA ARG A 580 33.03 -11.32 40.08
C ARG A 580 34.28 -10.69 40.69
N ALA A 581 34.75 -11.22 41.81
CA ALA A 581 35.90 -10.67 42.53
C ALA A 581 36.55 -11.73 43.43
N VAL A 582 37.84 -11.56 43.73
CA VAL A 582 38.61 -12.46 44.59
C VAL A 582 39.42 -11.64 45.59
N TRP A 583 39.53 -12.13 46.83
CA TRP A 583 40.38 -11.55 47.87
C TRP A 583 41.25 -12.63 48.52
N ARG A 584 42.43 -12.24 49.01
CA ARG A 584 43.37 -13.14 49.68
C ARG A 584 43.77 -12.62 51.05
N ARG A 585 43.78 -13.49 52.05
CA ARG A 585 44.30 -13.23 53.40
C ARG A 585 45.22 -14.38 53.81
N GLY A 586 46.54 -14.18 53.70
CA GLY A 586 47.50 -15.27 53.88
C GLY A 586 47.27 -16.38 52.86
N GLU A 587 46.99 -17.60 53.33
CA GLU A 587 46.65 -18.76 52.49
C GLU A 587 45.16 -18.86 52.14
N GLU A 588 44.30 -18.07 52.80
CA GLU A 588 42.86 -18.07 52.55
C GLU A 588 42.51 -17.29 51.27
N VAL A 589 41.62 -17.86 50.46
CA VAL A 589 41.09 -17.24 49.24
C VAL A 589 39.57 -17.14 49.37
N PHE A 590 39.05 -15.94 49.11
CA PHE A 590 37.63 -15.62 49.15
C PHE A 590 37.20 -15.17 47.76
N ALA A 591 36.04 -15.62 47.29
CA ALA A 591 35.53 -15.25 45.98
C ALA A 591 34.08 -14.79 46.08
N GLU A 592 33.75 -13.73 45.34
CA GLU A 592 32.37 -13.32 45.06
C GLU A 592 31.98 -13.92 43.72
N VAL A 593 30.86 -14.65 43.70
CA VAL A 593 30.35 -15.37 42.54
C VAL A 593 28.92 -14.90 42.25
N ALA A 594 28.56 -14.87 40.97
CA ALA A 594 27.41 -14.16 40.43
C ALA A 594 26.04 -14.75 40.71
#